data_AF-A0A846PG62-F1
#
_entry.id   AF-A0A846PG62-F1
#
_cell.length_a   1.000
_cell.length_b   1.000
_cell.length_c   1.000
_cell.angle_alpha   90.00
_cell.angle_beta   90.00
_cell.angle_gamma   90.00
#
_symmetry.space_group_name_H-M   'P 1'
#
loop_
_entity.id
_entity.type
_entity.pdbx_description
1 polymer ?
#
loop_
_entity_poly.entity_id
_entity_poly.type
_entity_poly.pdbx_seq_one_letter_code
_entity_poly.pdbx_strand_id
1 'polypeptide(L)'
;MIRPRIIRVGTHREHGRFPSRIKQHFGGNKNGSVFRKHLGGALLRSGNTNDSRLKKWLKHDTPTFKDVEKLVTNKLPADFTYKWIAVEDKKIRLDLEERLIATLAKCPSCKPSTKWLGRYAASEEIRESGLWNVQ
;
A
#
# COMPACT_ATOMS: atom_id res chain seq x y z
N MET A 1 -24.04 -1.09 3.30
CA MET A 1 -23.16 0.03 3.68
C MET A 1 -21.71 -0.46 3.71
N ILE A 2 -20.82 0.10 2.88
CA ILE A 2 -19.40 -0.29 2.89
C ILE A 2 -18.74 0.37 4.09
N ARG A 3 -18.20 -0.42 5.02
CA ARG A 3 -17.43 0.12 6.16
C ARG A 3 -15.98 0.35 5.71
N PRO A 4 -15.40 1.53 5.98
CA PRO A 4 -13.98 1.77 5.75
C PRO A 4 -13.13 0.73 6.48
N ARG A 5 -12.03 0.32 5.86
CA ARG A 5 -11.06 -0.60 6.46
C ARG A 5 -9.68 0.03 6.51
N ILE A 6 -8.94 -0.28 7.57
CA ILE A 6 -7.50 -0.09 7.60
C ILE A 6 -6.89 -1.19 6.75
N ILE A 7 -6.20 -0.79 5.69
CA ILE A 7 -5.58 -1.68 4.71
C ILE A 7 -4.08 -1.48 4.60
N ARG A 8 -3.51 -0.55 5.36
CA ARG A 8 -2.07 -0.32 5.47
C ARG A 8 -1.78 0.43 6.76
N VAL A 9 -0.77 -0.01 7.50
CA VAL A 9 -0.18 0.74 8.61
C VAL A 9 1.26 1.04 8.24
N GLY A 10 1.77 2.21 8.61
CA GLY A 10 3.09 2.65 8.21
C GLY A 10 3.68 3.64 9.21
N THR A 11 4.97 3.50 9.49
CA THR A 11 5.76 4.50 10.21
C THR A 11 7.10 4.76 9.53
N HIS A 12 7.89 5.65 10.14
CA HIS A 12 9.25 5.94 9.72
C HIS A 12 10.21 5.90 10.92
N ARG A 13 11.45 5.47 10.66
CA ARG A 13 12.50 5.36 11.68
C ARG A 13 12.99 6.73 12.15
N GLU A 14 12.87 7.74 11.30
CA GLU A 14 13.24 9.14 11.57
C GLU A 14 12.01 9.99 11.92
N HIS A 15 12.22 11.00 12.77
CA HIS A 15 11.20 11.98 13.16
C HIS A 15 10.89 12.97 12.03
N GLY A 16 9.70 13.59 12.08
CA GLY A 16 9.32 14.68 11.17
C GLY A 16 9.11 14.31 9.70
N ARG A 17 9.23 13.03 9.33
CA ARG A 17 9.13 12.58 7.93
C ARG A 17 7.70 12.41 7.42
N PHE A 18 6.69 12.42 8.28
CA PHE A 18 5.30 12.16 7.87
C PHE A 18 4.83 13.05 6.70
N PRO A 19 5.01 14.38 6.70
CA PRO A 19 4.53 15.25 5.62
C PRO A 19 5.15 14.92 4.25
N SER A 20 6.46 14.61 4.20
CA SER A 20 7.11 14.25 2.94
C SER A 20 6.73 12.84 2.48
N ARG A 21 6.59 11.89 3.42
CA ARG A 21 6.20 10.51 3.12
C ARG A 21 4.77 10.42 2.59
N ILE A 22 3.82 11.16 3.15
CA ILE A 22 2.45 11.13 2.65
C ILE A 22 2.35 11.75 1.24
N LYS A 23 3.10 12.83 0.97
CA LYS A 23 3.24 13.40 -0.38
C LYS A 23 3.82 12.39 -1.37
N GLN A 24 4.84 11.62 -0.98
CA GLN A 24 5.41 10.57 -1.82
C GLN A 24 4.42 9.42 -2.08
N HIS A 25 3.59 9.05 -1.11
CA HIS A 25 2.56 8.04 -1.33
C HIS A 25 1.51 8.51 -2.33
N PHE A 26 0.96 9.72 -2.16
CA PHE A 26 -0.15 10.22 -2.97
C PHE A 26 0.27 10.86 -4.31
N GLY A 27 1.47 11.43 -4.41
CA GLY A 27 1.94 12.14 -5.60
C GLY A 27 3.31 11.71 -6.15
N GLY A 28 3.95 10.70 -5.54
CA GLY A 28 5.26 10.20 -5.98
C GLY A 28 5.18 9.14 -7.08
N ASN A 29 6.11 8.19 -7.05
CA ASN A 29 6.18 7.07 -7.99
C ASN A 29 6.47 5.75 -7.27
N LYS A 30 6.46 4.63 -7.99
CA LYS A 30 6.71 3.28 -7.44
C LYS A 30 8.08 3.11 -6.76
N ASN A 31 9.09 3.89 -7.15
CA ASN A 31 10.43 3.79 -6.55
C ASN A 31 10.44 4.51 -5.19
N GLY A 32 9.75 5.65 -5.06
CA GLY A 32 9.62 6.34 -3.76
C GLY A 32 8.62 5.70 -2.77
N SER A 33 7.78 4.78 -3.25
CA SER A 33 6.68 4.20 -2.47
C SER A 33 6.42 2.73 -2.85
N VAL A 34 6.82 1.83 -1.96
CA VAL A 34 6.49 0.39 -2.04
C VAL A 34 4.97 0.16 -2.15
N PHE A 35 4.17 1.00 -1.49
CA PHE A 35 2.72 0.93 -1.62
C PHE A 35 2.26 1.18 -3.07
N ARG A 36 2.78 2.24 -3.72
CA ARG A 36 2.47 2.54 -5.13
C ARG A 36 2.94 1.42 -6.06
N LYS A 37 4.10 0.83 -5.78
CA LYS A 37 4.64 -0.32 -6.51
C LYS A 37 3.65 -1.49 -6.50
N HIS A 38 3.16 -1.91 -5.33
CA HIS A 38 2.21 -3.01 -5.25
C HIS A 38 0.83 -2.65 -5.82
N LEU A 39 0.34 -1.43 -5.57
CA LEU A 39 -0.94 -0.96 -6.09
C LEU A 39 -0.95 -0.94 -7.63
N GLY A 40 0.10 -0.40 -8.25
CA GLY A 40 0.26 -0.41 -9.71
C GLY A 40 0.40 -1.81 -10.29
N GLY A 41 1.10 -2.71 -9.60
CA GLY A 41 1.19 -4.11 -10.01
C GLY A 41 -0.17 -4.82 -9.97
N ALA A 42 -0.98 -4.53 -8.95
CA ALA A 42 -2.34 -5.05 -8.86
C ALA A 42 -3.25 -4.47 -9.95
N LEU A 43 -3.13 -3.19 -10.29
CA LEU A 43 -3.86 -2.56 -11.41
C LEU A 43 -3.52 -3.24 -12.74
N LEU A 44 -2.23 -3.44 -13.03
CA LEU A 44 -1.78 -4.18 -14.21
C LEU A 44 -2.41 -5.57 -14.29
N ARG A 45 -2.28 -6.36 -13.21
CA ARG A 45 -2.84 -7.73 -13.14
C ARG A 45 -4.37 -7.78 -13.22
N SER A 46 -5.05 -6.76 -12.69
CA SER A 46 -6.51 -6.69 -12.74
C SER A 46 -7.04 -6.41 -14.15
N GLY A 47 -6.28 -5.69 -14.99
CA GLY A 47 -6.63 -5.47 -16.39
C GLY A 47 -6.19 -6.61 -17.31
N ASN A 48 -5.03 -7.22 -17.03
CA ASN A 48 -4.51 -8.37 -17.77
C ASN A 48 -3.57 -9.19 -16.85
N THR A 49 -3.93 -10.44 -16.55
CA THR A 49 -3.14 -11.32 -15.68
C THR A 49 -1.75 -11.64 -16.23
N ASN A 50 -1.56 -11.53 -17.55
CA ASN A 50 -0.30 -11.80 -18.26
C ASN A 50 0.38 -10.51 -18.77
N ASP A 51 0.08 -9.35 -18.17
CA ASP A 51 0.72 -8.09 -18.58
C ASP A 51 2.25 -8.19 -18.46
N SER A 52 2.94 -8.15 -19.60
CA SER A 52 4.40 -8.31 -19.70
C SER A 52 5.18 -7.23 -18.93
N ARG A 53 4.54 -6.10 -18.63
CA ARG A 53 5.12 -4.99 -17.88
C ARG A 53 5.22 -5.30 -16.39
N LEU A 54 4.42 -6.22 -15.85
CA LEU A 54 4.33 -6.50 -14.42
C LEU A 54 5.70 -6.77 -13.79
N LYS A 55 6.48 -7.68 -14.39
CA LYS A 55 7.81 -8.05 -13.88
C LYS A 55 8.76 -6.84 -13.84
N LYS A 56 8.70 -5.97 -14.86
CA LYS A 56 9.53 -4.76 -14.93
C LYS A 56 9.04 -3.68 -13.95
N TRP A 57 7.72 -3.54 -13.79
CA TRP A 57 7.10 -2.60 -12.87
C TRP A 57 7.46 -2.90 -11.41
N LEU A 58 7.44 -4.18 -11.00
CA LEU A 58 7.71 -4.57 -9.61
C LEU A 58 9.19 -4.47 -9.22
N LYS A 59 10.12 -4.26 -10.17
CA LYS A 59 11.53 -3.99 -9.87
C LYS A 59 11.70 -2.58 -9.29
N HIS A 60 12.54 -2.47 -8.26
CA HIS A 60 12.95 -1.19 -7.69
C HIS A 60 13.97 -0.49 -8.61
N ASP A 61 14.03 0.83 -8.55
CA ASP A 61 14.96 1.68 -9.31
C ASP A 61 15.04 1.43 -10.82
N THR A 62 13.94 0.97 -11.39
CA THR A 62 13.75 0.89 -12.85
C THR A 62 12.85 2.03 -13.35
N PRO A 63 12.96 2.39 -14.65
CA PRO A 63 12.02 3.29 -15.30
C PRO A 63 10.57 2.87 -15.06
N THR A 64 9.71 3.86 -14.83
CA THR A 64 8.28 3.65 -14.59
C THR A 64 7.50 3.65 -15.89
N PHE A 65 6.26 3.13 -15.86
CA PHE A 65 5.30 3.28 -16.93
C PHE A 65 4.37 4.46 -16.60
N LYS A 66 4.40 5.52 -17.41
CA LYS A 66 3.67 6.78 -17.14
C LYS A 66 2.16 6.57 -17.02
N ASP A 67 1.60 5.70 -17.83
CA ASP A 67 0.18 5.32 -17.79
C ASP A 67 -0.18 4.63 -16.49
N VAL A 68 0.65 3.70 -16.00
CA VAL A 68 0.43 3.00 -14.73
C VAL A 68 0.57 3.94 -13.54
N GLU A 69 1.57 4.83 -13.54
CA GLU A 69 1.69 5.86 -12.50
C GLU A 69 0.48 6.80 -12.47
N LYS A 70 -0.03 7.19 -13.65
CA LYS A 70 -1.25 8.01 -13.74
C LYS A 70 -2.46 7.28 -13.16
N LEU A 71 -2.62 5.99 -13.44
CA LEU A 71 -3.68 5.17 -12.84
C LEU A 71 -3.55 5.14 -11.31
N VAL A 72 -2.36 4.90 -10.77
CA VAL A 72 -2.10 4.89 -9.32
C VAL A 72 -2.40 6.26 -8.69
N THR A 73 -1.91 7.35 -9.30
CA THR A 73 -2.14 8.72 -8.84
C THR A 73 -3.62 9.08 -8.80
N ASN A 74 -4.41 8.66 -9.79
CA ASN A 74 -5.85 8.91 -9.80
C ASN A 74 -6.59 8.03 -8.78
N LYS A 75 -6.14 6.80 -8.58
CA LYS A 75 -6.80 5.81 -7.70
C LYS A 75 -6.67 6.17 -6.23
N LEU A 76 -5.51 6.68 -5.80
CA LEU A 76 -5.23 6.97 -4.40
C LEU A 76 -6.20 7.97 -3.75
N PRO A 77 -6.40 9.21 -4.27
CA PRO A 77 -7.33 10.15 -3.66
C PRO A 77 -8.81 9.75 -3.85
N ALA A 78 -9.14 8.93 -4.85
CA ALA A 78 -10.50 8.48 -5.11
C ALA A 78 -10.97 7.40 -4.12
N ASP A 79 -10.09 6.46 -3.78
CA ASP A 79 -10.46 5.25 -3.04
C ASP A 79 -9.84 5.16 -1.63
N PHE A 80 -8.85 6.01 -1.32
CA PHE A 80 -8.06 5.92 -0.10
C PHE A 80 -8.09 7.22 0.69
N THR A 81 -8.15 7.08 2.01
CA THR A 81 -7.89 8.17 2.96
C THR A 81 -6.80 7.73 3.93
N TYR A 82 -6.21 8.68 4.64
CA TYR A 82 -5.23 8.39 5.68
C TYR A 82 -5.61 9.11 6.98
N LYS A 83 -5.17 8.52 8.09
CA LYS A 83 -5.17 9.13 9.42
C LYS A 83 -3.78 8.94 10.00
N TRP A 84 -3.39 9.82 10.91
CA TRP A 84 -2.12 9.77 11.59
C TRP A 84 -2.32 10.09 13.07
N ILE A 85 -1.46 9.55 13.91
CA ILE A 85 -1.37 9.83 15.33
C ILE A 85 0.08 10.18 15.64
N ALA A 86 0.29 11.18 16.49
CA ALA A 86 1.62 11.54 16.97
C ALA A 86 2.08 10.51 18.01
N VAL A 87 3.25 9.92 17.78
CA VAL A 87 3.93 9.08 18.76
C VAL A 87 5.39 9.48 18.72
N GLU A 88 5.83 10.24 19.72
CA GLU A 88 7.18 10.80 19.74
C GLU A 88 8.24 9.71 19.90
N ASP A 89 8.09 8.84 20.89
CA ASP A 89 9.05 7.77 21.15
C ASP A 89 9.13 6.79 19.96
N LYS A 90 10.34 6.62 19.42
CA LYS A 90 10.59 5.78 18.25
C LYS A 90 10.29 4.30 18.54
N LYS A 91 10.65 3.81 19.73
CA LYS A 91 10.45 2.40 20.09
C LYS A 91 8.95 2.09 20.21
N ILE A 92 8.20 2.95 20.90
CA ILE A 92 6.74 2.83 21.01
C ILE A 92 6.09 2.90 19.63
N ARG A 93 6.54 3.84 18.77
CA ARG A 93 5.98 4.00 17.42
C ARG A 93 6.19 2.78 16.53
N LEU A 94 7.36 2.14 16.60
CA LEU A 94 7.67 0.93 15.83
C LEU A 94 6.90 -0.29 16.39
N ASP A 95 6.87 -0.46 17.71
CA ASP A 95 6.11 -1.53 18.37
C ASP A 95 4.60 -1.40 18.07
N LEU A 96 4.06 -0.18 18.07
CA LEU A 96 2.67 0.09 17.73
C LEU A 96 2.36 -0.26 16.26
N GLU A 97 3.24 0.09 15.32
CA GLU A 97 3.08 -0.30 13.90
C GLU A 97 2.99 -1.82 13.77
N GLU A 98 3.95 -2.55 14.35
CA GLU A 98 4.02 -4.01 14.29
C GLU A 98 2.76 -4.66 14.87
N ARG A 99 2.35 -4.24 16.08
CA ARG A 99 1.14 -4.76 16.75
C ARG A 99 -0.13 -4.48 15.96
N LEU A 100 -0.27 -3.28 15.37
CA LEU A 100 -1.43 -2.94 14.56
C LEU A 100 -1.49 -3.79 13.29
N ILE A 101 -0.35 -3.98 12.60
CA ILE A 101 -0.28 -4.86 11.42
C ILE A 101 -0.70 -6.28 11.80
N ALA A 102 -0.12 -6.85 12.85
CA ALA A 102 -0.43 -8.20 13.31
C ALA A 102 -1.91 -8.36 13.69
N THR A 103 -2.46 -7.38 14.43
CA THR A 103 -3.87 -7.36 14.84
C THR A 103 -4.80 -7.32 13.63
N LEU A 104 -4.52 -6.45 12.66
CA LEU A 104 -5.35 -6.29 11.46
C LEU A 104 -5.26 -7.51 10.54
N ALA A 105 -4.07 -8.08 10.36
CA ALA A 105 -3.86 -9.26 9.52
C ALA A 105 -4.56 -10.51 10.07
N LYS A 106 -4.64 -10.66 11.40
CA LYS A 106 -5.30 -11.79 12.07
C LYS A 106 -6.77 -11.54 12.41
N CYS A 107 -7.33 -10.38 12.07
CA CYS A 107 -8.71 -10.02 12.41
C CYS A 107 -9.73 -10.82 11.59
N PRO A 108 -10.53 -11.72 12.20
CA PRO A 108 -11.45 -12.60 11.46
C PRO A 108 -12.60 -11.85 10.76
N SER A 109 -12.97 -10.69 11.30
CA SER A 109 -14.05 -9.83 10.77
C SER A 109 -13.55 -8.76 9.80
N CYS A 110 -12.23 -8.53 9.72
CA CYS A 110 -11.62 -7.51 8.87
C CYS A 110 -11.30 -8.03 7.47
N LYS A 111 -12.16 -8.87 6.87
CA LYS A 111 -11.87 -9.49 5.58
C LYS A 111 -12.00 -8.51 4.40
N PRO A 112 -11.21 -8.66 3.33
CA PRO A 112 -11.35 -7.83 2.14
C PRO A 112 -12.62 -8.17 1.38
N SER A 113 -13.27 -7.14 0.84
CA SER A 113 -14.40 -7.35 -0.06
C SER A 113 -13.96 -8.14 -1.29
N THR A 114 -14.93 -8.75 -1.98
CA THR A 114 -14.67 -9.45 -3.25
C THR A 114 -14.14 -8.50 -4.34
N LYS A 115 -14.46 -7.20 -4.23
CA LYS A 115 -14.01 -6.14 -5.13
C LYS A 115 -12.68 -5.48 -4.71
N TRP A 116 -12.04 -5.95 -3.64
CA TRP A 116 -10.79 -5.35 -3.17
C TRP A 116 -9.65 -5.61 -4.17
N LEU A 117 -9.02 -4.53 -4.66
CA LEU A 117 -7.95 -4.59 -5.65
C LEU A 117 -6.74 -5.43 -5.20
N GLY A 118 -6.49 -5.54 -3.89
CA GLY A 118 -5.39 -6.34 -3.33
C GLY A 118 -5.48 -7.83 -3.65
N ARG A 119 -6.65 -8.34 -4.08
CA ARG A 119 -6.78 -9.72 -4.58
C ARG A 119 -5.94 -9.97 -5.85
N TYR A 120 -5.63 -8.92 -6.61
CA TYR A 120 -4.74 -8.96 -7.78
C TYR A 120 -3.29 -8.64 -7.43
N ALA A 121 -2.93 -8.41 -6.17
CA ALA A 121 -1.55 -8.11 -5.79
C ALA A 121 -0.62 -9.28 -6.12
N ALA A 122 0.55 -8.98 -6.72
CA ALA A 122 1.54 -10.00 -7.06
C ALA A 122 2.12 -10.70 -5.82
N SER A 123 2.27 -9.97 -4.71
CA SER A 123 2.65 -10.54 -3.42
C SER A 123 1.50 -11.37 -2.84
N GLU A 124 1.84 -12.57 -2.39
CA GLU A 124 0.94 -13.47 -1.67
C GLU A 124 0.56 -12.94 -0.30
N GLU A 125 1.53 -12.42 0.46
CA GLU A 125 1.31 -11.79 1.77
C GLU A 125 0.22 -10.72 1.72
N ILE A 126 0.19 -9.91 0.66
CA ILE A 126 -0.86 -8.89 0.48
C ILE A 126 -2.22 -9.56 0.27
N ARG A 127 -2.29 -10.61 -0.57
CA ARG A 127 -3.55 -11.32 -0.86
C ARG A 127 -4.10 -11.99 0.39
N GLU A 128 -3.24 -12.61 1.18
CA GLU A 128 -3.61 -13.39 2.37
C GLU A 128 -3.94 -12.49 3.56
N SER A 129 -3.09 -11.51 3.87
CA SER A 129 -3.30 -10.62 5.02
C SER A 129 -4.45 -9.64 4.83
N GLY A 130 -4.84 -9.35 3.58
CA GLY A 130 -5.79 -8.29 3.31
C GLY A 130 -5.25 -6.89 3.56
N LEU A 131 -3.92 -6.73 3.63
CA LEU A 131 -3.19 -5.47 3.87
C LEU A 131 -2.15 -5.22 2.77
N TRP A 132 -1.91 -3.95 2.45
CA TRP A 132 -0.81 -3.50 1.58
C TRP A 132 0.52 -3.37 2.34
N ASN A 133 0.70 -4.17 3.39
CA ASN A 133 1.94 -4.34 4.11
C ASN A 133 2.64 -5.59 3.56
N VAL A 134 3.94 -5.48 3.34
CA VAL A 134 4.84 -6.61 3.03
C VAL A 134 5.97 -6.51 4.04
N GLN A 135 6.36 -7.63 4.65
CA GLN A 135 7.46 -7.66 5.61
C GLN A 135 8.80 -7.85 4.90
#